data_AF-A0A1G4KBG9-F1
#
_entry.id   AF-A0A1G4KBG9-F1
#
_cell.length_a   1.000
_cell.length_b   1.000
_cell.length_c   1.000
_cell.angle_alpha   90.00
_cell.angle_beta   90.00
_cell.angle_gamma   90.00
#
_symmetry.space_group_name_H-M   'P 1'
#
loop_
_entity.id
_entity.type
_entity.pdbx_description
1 polymer ?
#
loop_
_entity_poly.entity_id
_entity_poly.type
_entity_poly.pdbx_seq_one_letter_code
_entity_poly.pdbx_strand_id
1 'polypeptide(L)'
;MTLDSSSRAPNETGSNPDEPVASNSNDEPSTSRLLPELNTAAFQNLIFEQLAKIQDQNDTLKQRVQQLEEGQQEFYFDICKKFERGLRSSKQGVEEVSCLKEVFKDIVGIMSGERVRFLDHSDENVTEQEAASTGESQLLASNYETLHRMQQASVRRDGTASNRPNQVIKQENSESWQRLNHPDFTAPNAPTASSRSNDGNGGNGDNDNNDSANDDASIHDRAANYRLNRLLKTVQDLAREYFEGLHGQPSVVALERRFGPSWRSKGSERSFFAKRMQIIHRIIDVRDHPEKYNLPADMSLKKAIRVIENMRLGNNMFHGVATRMTLNQLYIYLAKKMDRPEDYSLQLGQVARPRRLQLFEQRQLEQPDQAPNESSASSQNAAESADTGAELSVTTSSAANASHREDASSINP
;
A
#
# COMPACT_ATOMS: atom_id res chain seq x y z
N MET A 1 -6.85 -32.82 17.03
CA MET A 1 -6.12 -32.00 18.02
C MET A 1 -7.15 -31.34 18.92
N THR A 2 -7.36 -31.94 20.07
CA THR A 2 -8.30 -31.50 21.11
C THR A 2 -7.64 -30.39 21.92
N LEU A 3 -8.19 -29.18 21.86
CA LEU A 3 -7.73 -28.07 22.71
C LEU A 3 -8.72 -27.86 23.85
N ASP A 4 -8.23 -28.23 25.02
CA ASP A 4 -8.73 -27.98 26.35
C ASP A 4 -8.89 -26.47 26.61
N SER A 5 -10.08 -26.05 27.03
CA SER A 5 -10.42 -24.65 27.31
C SER A 5 -10.74 -24.53 28.80
N SER A 6 -9.71 -24.26 29.59
CA SER A 6 -9.80 -24.04 31.03
C SER A 6 -10.29 -22.61 31.31
N SER A 7 -11.55 -22.50 31.74
CA SER A 7 -12.18 -21.26 32.21
C SER A 7 -11.87 -21.07 33.70
N ARG A 8 -11.17 -19.99 34.05
CA ARG A 8 -10.84 -19.59 35.43
C ARG A 8 -11.70 -18.39 35.82
N ALA A 9 -12.67 -18.62 36.69
CA ALA A 9 -13.47 -17.57 37.34
C ALA A 9 -12.70 -16.94 38.53
N PRO A 10 -12.91 -15.66 38.85
CA PRO A 10 -12.40 -15.07 40.09
C PRO A 10 -13.38 -15.33 41.25
N ASN A 11 -12.76 -15.66 42.38
CA ASN A 11 -13.37 -16.01 43.66
C ASN A 11 -13.49 -14.72 44.49
N GLU A 12 -14.70 -14.23 44.78
CA GLU A 12 -14.90 -13.14 45.73
C GLU A 12 -15.15 -13.70 47.14
N THR A 13 -14.22 -13.36 48.01
CA THR A 13 -14.15 -13.65 49.45
C THR A 13 -15.21 -12.87 50.21
N GLY A 14 -16.23 -13.55 50.73
CA GLY A 14 -17.13 -13.04 51.76
C GLY A 14 -16.58 -13.33 53.15
N SER A 15 -16.16 -12.29 53.87
CA SER A 15 -15.83 -12.34 55.30
C SER A 15 -17.06 -12.00 56.13
N ASN A 16 -17.48 -12.94 56.98
CA ASN A 16 -18.24 -12.65 58.21
C ASN A 16 -17.39 -11.82 59.17
N PRO A 17 -18.02 -11.08 60.08
CA PRO A 17 -17.87 -11.49 61.48
C PRO A 17 -19.14 -11.36 62.33
N ASP A 18 -19.03 -12.05 63.46
CA ASP A 18 -20.01 -12.38 64.48
C ASP A 18 -20.70 -11.21 65.21
N GLU A 19 -21.92 -11.53 65.63
CA GLU A 19 -22.67 -11.23 66.85
C GLU A 19 -21.91 -10.66 68.09
N PRO A 20 -22.60 -9.93 69.02
CA PRO A 20 -23.34 -10.62 70.09
C PRO A 20 -24.61 -9.95 70.68
N VAL A 21 -25.58 -10.82 71.02
CA VAL A 21 -26.34 -10.96 72.29
C VAL A 21 -26.77 -9.70 73.09
N ALA A 22 -28.10 -9.52 73.28
CA ALA A 22 -28.81 -9.58 74.58
C ALA A 22 -30.16 -8.81 74.59
N SER A 23 -31.24 -9.58 74.79
CA SER A 23 -32.39 -9.37 75.69
C SER A 23 -32.80 -7.96 76.15
N ASN A 24 -34.05 -7.54 75.87
CA ASN A 24 -35.04 -7.34 76.94
C ASN A 24 -36.47 -6.99 76.46
N SER A 25 -37.42 -7.72 77.04
CA SER A 25 -38.74 -7.34 77.58
C SER A 25 -39.70 -6.41 76.82
N ASN A 26 -40.92 -6.94 76.65
CA ASN A 26 -42.22 -6.31 76.92
C ASN A 26 -42.43 -4.87 76.43
N ASP A 27 -43.27 -4.70 75.42
CA ASP A 27 -44.65 -4.28 75.67
C ASP A 27 -45.44 -4.26 74.36
N GLU A 28 -46.58 -4.93 74.41
CA GLU A 28 -47.72 -4.74 73.52
C GLU A 28 -48.18 -3.28 73.64
N PRO A 29 -48.29 -2.55 72.52
CA PRO A 29 -49.53 -1.86 72.33
C PRO A 29 -50.09 -2.21 70.96
N SER A 30 -51.15 -3.01 70.98
CA SER A 30 -52.28 -2.94 70.07
C SER A 30 -52.50 -1.52 69.54
N THR A 31 -51.78 -1.18 68.46
CA THR A 31 -51.94 0.06 67.72
C THR A 31 -52.32 -0.34 66.32
N SER A 32 -53.62 -0.43 66.11
CA SER A 32 -54.31 -0.45 64.84
C SER A 32 -53.93 0.82 64.06
N ARG A 33 -52.68 0.91 63.60
CA ARG A 33 -52.20 1.92 62.67
C ARG A 33 -52.79 1.55 61.33
N LEU A 34 -53.84 2.29 60.98
CA LEU A 34 -54.25 2.54 59.61
C LEU A 34 -52.99 2.78 58.78
N LEU A 35 -52.55 1.73 58.08
CA LEU A 35 -51.49 1.82 57.09
C LEU A 35 -51.93 2.91 56.10
N PRO A 36 -51.14 3.97 55.89
CA PRO A 36 -51.52 4.98 54.93
C PRO A 36 -51.56 4.32 53.55
N GLU A 37 -52.77 4.14 53.01
CA GLU A 37 -53.05 3.74 51.60
C GLU A 37 -52.40 4.69 50.57
N LEU A 38 -51.64 5.67 51.03
CA LEU A 38 -51.14 6.83 50.30
C LEU A 38 -49.74 6.68 49.72
N ASN A 39 -49.18 5.47 49.62
CA ASN A 39 -47.93 5.32 48.85
C ASN A 39 -47.77 4.05 48.03
N THR A 40 -48.86 3.28 47.83
CA THR A 40 -48.86 2.14 46.92
C THR A 40 -48.55 2.56 45.48
N ALA A 41 -49.04 3.73 45.06
CA ALA A 41 -48.78 4.29 43.73
C ALA A 41 -47.31 4.67 43.52
N ALA A 42 -46.63 5.27 44.50
CA ALA A 42 -45.21 5.61 44.38
C ALA A 42 -44.33 4.36 44.33
N PHE A 43 -44.65 3.34 45.12
CA PHE A 43 -43.95 2.07 45.07
C PHE A 43 -44.16 1.35 43.73
N GLN A 44 -45.39 1.34 43.19
CA GLN A 44 -45.68 0.81 41.85
C GLN A 44 -44.88 1.56 40.77
N ASN A 45 -44.80 2.89 40.83
CA ASN A 45 -44.00 3.68 39.90
C ASN A 45 -42.50 3.33 39.99
N LEU A 46 -41.95 3.15 41.19
CA LEU A 46 -40.56 2.73 41.38
C LEU A 46 -40.31 1.34 40.76
N ILE A 47 -41.25 0.40 40.91
CA ILE A 47 -41.15 -0.93 40.27
C ILE A 47 -41.16 -0.79 38.75
N PHE A 48 -42.05 0.03 38.18
CA PHE A 48 -42.10 0.24 36.73
C PHE A 48 -40.81 0.90 36.21
N GLU A 49 -40.26 1.87 36.93
CA GLU A 49 -38.99 2.51 36.58
C GLU A 49 -37.83 1.51 36.61
N GLN A 50 -37.76 0.66 37.64
CA GLN A 50 -36.74 -0.39 37.72
C GLN A 50 -36.92 -1.45 36.63
N LEU A 51 -38.15 -1.87 36.32
CA LEU A 51 -38.43 -2.79 35.20
C LEU A 51 -38.04 -2.19 33.85
N ALA A 52 -38.33 -0.91 33.62
CA ALA A 52 -37.94 -0.20 32.42
C ALA A 52 -36.40 -0.12 32.29
N LYS A 53 -35.70 0.14 33.41
CA LYS A 53 -34.23 0.15 33.45
C LYS A 53 -33.63 -1.22 33.15
N ILE A 54 -34.19 -2.28 33.73
CA ILE A 54 -33.76 -3.66 33.44
C ILE A 54 -34.01 -4.01 31.96
N GLN A 55 -35.14 -3.58 31.41
CA GLN A 55 -35.47 -3.79 30.00
C GLN A 55 -34.46 -3.08 29.08
N ASP A 56 -34.12 -1.82 29.35
CA ASP A 56 -33.13 -1.04 28.60
C ASP A 56 -31.72 -1.66 28.68
N GLN A 57 -31.32 -2.15 29.86
CA GLN A 57 -30.07 -2.90 30.03
C GLN A 57 -30.05 -4.19 29.22
N ASN A 58 -31.15 -4.95 29.21
CA ASN A 58 -31.29 -6.16 28.41
C ASN A 58 -31.21 -5.88 26.91
N ASP A 59 -31.83 -4.80 26.44
CA ASP A 59 -31.80 -4.43 25.03
C ASP A 59 -30.40 -3.93 24.61
N THR A 60 -29.71 -3.21 25.49
CA THR A 60 -28.29 -2.85 25.31
C THR A 60 -27.39 -4.09 25.26
N LEU A 61 -27.61 -5.07 26.14
CA LEU A 61 -26.85 -6.32 26.14
C LEU A 61 -27.10 -7.12 24.85
N LYS A 62 -28.35 -7.24 24.40
CA LYS A 62 -28.68 -7.89 23.12
C LYS A 62 -27.98 -7.23 21.94
N GLN A 63 -27.96 -5.90 21.87
CA GLN A 63 -27.24 -5.18 20.82
C GLN A 63 -25.73 -5.46 20.86
N ARG A 64 -25.11 -5.50 22.05
CA ARG A 64 -23.69 -5.83 22.18
C ARG A 64 -23.38 -7.26 21.78
N VAL A 65 -24.23 -8.22 22.14
CA VAL A 65 -24.10 -9.62 21.71
C VAL A 65 -24.17 -9.72 20.19
N GLN A 66 -25.16 -9.06 19.57
CA GLN A 66 -25.30 -9.04 18.11
C GLN A 66 -24.07 -8.43 17.43
N GLN A 67 -23.55 -7.31 17.92
CA GLN A 67 -22.33 -6.69 17.38
C GLN A 67 -21.11 -7.62 17.50
N LEU A 68 -20.99 -8.36 18.61
CA LEU A 68 -19.93 -9.35 18.78
C LEU A 68 -20.07 -10.52 17.80
N GLU A 69 -21.29 -11.01 17.57
CA GLU A 69 -21.56 -12.06 16.60
C GLU A 69 -21.21 -11.61 15.17
N GLU A 70 -21.62 -10.40 14.77
CA GLU A 70 -21.29 -9.82 13.46
C GLU A 70 -19.76 -9.65 13.31
N GLY A 71 -19.08 -9.15 14.35
CA GLY A 71 -17.62 -9.00 14.35
C GLY A 71 -16.88 -10.33 14.26
N GLN A 72 -17.37 -11.38 14.92
CA GLN A 72 -16.81 -12.73 14.80
C GLN A 72 -17.01 -13.28 13.38
N GLN A 73 -18.20 -13.12 12.80
CA GLN A 73 -18.47 -13.57 11.43
C GLN A 73 -17.56 -12.88 10.40
N GLU A 74 -17.37 -11.57 10.52
CA GLU A 74 -16.46 -10.81 9.65
C GLU A 74 -15.01 -11.31 9.79
N PHE A 75 -14.55 -11.51 11.02
CA PHE A 75 -13.22 -12.05 11.30
C PHE A 75 -13.00 -13.43 10.68
N TYR A 76 -13.95 -14.35 10.83
CA TYR A 76 -13.87 -15.68 10.21
C TYR A 76 -13.83 -15.59 8.69
N PHE A 77 -14.68 -14.76 8.09
CA PHE A 77 -14.72 -14.57 6.65
C PHE A 77 -13.40 -14.01 6.10
N ASP A 78 -12.79 -13.06 6.80
CA ASP A 78 -11.49 -12.49 6.44
C ASP A 78 -10.35 -13.50 6.54
N ILE A 79 -10.36 -14.36 7.56
CA ILE A 79 -9.40 -15.46 7.69
C ILE A 79 -9.55 -16.45 6.53
N CYS A 80 -10.78 -16.89 6.22
CA CYS A 80 -11.03 -17.78 5.09
C CYS A 80 -10.50 -17.18 3.78
N LYS A 81 -10.76 -15.89 3.51
CA LYS A 81 -10.23 -15.19 2.33
C LYS A 81 -8.70 -15.08 2.30
N LYS A 82 -8.05 -14.94 3.44
CA LYS A 82 -6.58 -14.93 3.53
C LYS A 82 -6.03 -16.33 3.27
N PHE A 83 -6.65 -17.36 3.84
CA PHE A 83 -6.28 -18.76 3.64
C PHE A 83 -6.44 -19.18 2.17
N GLU A 84 -7.54 -18.82 1.53
CA GLU A 84 -7.75 -19.07 0.09
C GLU A 84 -6.68 -18.39 -0.78
N ARG A 85 -6.30 -17.15 -0.46
CA ARG A 85 -5.20 -16.46 -1.15
C ARG A 85 -3.88 -17.18 -0.96
N GLY A 86 -3.59 -17.65 0.26
CA GLY A 86 -2.42 -18.47 0.56
C GLY A 86 -2.40 -19.78 -0.24
N LEU A 87 -3.52 -20.50 -0.31
CA LEU A 87 -3.65 -21.73 -1.09
C LEU A 87 -3.43 -21.50 -2.59
N ARG A 88 -3.99 -20.42 -3.16
CA ARG A 88 -3.75 -20.07 -4.57
C ARG A 88 -2.29 -19.77 -4.86
N SER A 89 -1.63 -19.02 -3.96
CA SER A 89 -0.19 -18.72 -4.09
C SER A 89 0.66 -19.99 -3.96
N SER A 90 0.30 -20.91 -3.07
CA SER A 90 0.99 -22.20 -2.92
C SER A 90 0.85 -23.06 -4.17
N LYS A 91 -0.37 -23.14 -4.74
CA LYS A 91 -0.62 -23.85 -6.00
C LYS A 91 0.23 -23.30 -7.14
N GLN A 92 0.31 -21.98 -7.27
CA GLN A 92 1.18 -21.34 -8.26
C GLN A 92 2.66 -21.71 -8.05
N GLY A 93 3.16 -21.70 -6.81
CA GLY A 93 4.53 -22.14 -6.52
C GLY A 93 4.80 -23.59 -6.89
N VAL A 94 3.82 -24.50 -6.71
CA VAL A 94 3.92 -25.90 -7.16
C VAL A 94 4.00 -26.00 -8.68
N GLU A 95 3.21 -25.20 -9.41
CA GLU A 95 3.25 -25.13 -10.87
C GLU A 95 4.62 -24.61 -11.38
N GLU A 96 5.16 -23.58 -10.74
CA GLU A 96 6.49 -23.02 -11.05
C GLU A 96 7.62 -24.05 -10.80
N VAL A 97 7.58 -24.77 -9.67
CA VAL A 97 8.54 -25.85 -9.37
C VAL A 97 8.40 -27.01 -10.36
N SER A 98 7.17 -27.33 -10.78
CA SER A 98 6.94 -28.35 -11.80
C SER A 98 7.51 -27.93 -13.15
N CYS A 99 7.40 -26.66 -13.53
CA CYS A 99 8.03 -26.12 -14.73
C CYS A 99 9.56 -26.20 -14.66
N LEU A 100 10.14 -25.79 -13.51
CA LEU A 100 11.58 -25.87 -13.27
C LEU A 100 12.12 -27.31 -13.33
N LYS A 101 11.33 -28.28 -12.86
CA LYS A 101 11.68 -29.71 -12.96
C LYS A 101 11.83 -30.16 -14.42
N GLU A 102 10.97 -29.71 -15.33
CA GLU A 102 11.10 -30.05 -16.75
C GLU A 102 12.35 -29.39 -17.37
N VAL A 103 12.65 -28.14 -17.02
CA VAL A 103 13.92 -27.49 -17.42
C VAL A 103 15.14 -28.26 -16.91
N PHE A 104 15.10 -28.76 -15.67
CA PHE A 104 16.20 -29.53 -15.11
C PHE A 104 16.39 -30.87 -15.83
N LYS A 105 15.30 -31.59 -16.15
CA LYS A 105 15.36 -32.80 -16.98
C LYS A 105 16.01 -32.52 -18.33
N ASP A 106 15.67 -31.40 -18.95
CA ASP A 106 16.23 -30.99 -20.23
C ASP A 106 17.75 -30.78 -20.13
N ILE A 107 18.22 -30.05 -19.11
CA ILE A 107 19.64 -29.81 -18.85
C ILE A 107 20.37 -31.13 -18.58
N VAL A 108 19.82 -31.98 -17.72
CA VAL A 108 20.42 -33.29 -17.40
C VAL A 108 20.49 -34.16 -18.66
N GLY A 109 19.45 -34.19 -19.49
CA GLY A 109 19.45 -34.92 -20.75
C GLY A 109 20.53 -34.42 -21.74
N ILE A 110 20.79 -33.12 -21.77
CA ILE A 110 21.89 -32.54 -22.57
C ILE A 110 23.25 -32.99 -21.98
N MET A 111 23.43 -32.85 -20.67
CA MET A 111 24.70 -33.18 -19.99
C MET A 111 25.02 -34.67 -20.02
N SER A 112 24.02 -35.55 -19.95
CA SER A 112 24.19 -37.01 -20.01
C SER A 112 24.46 -37.54 -21.42
N GLY A 113 24.35 -36.69 -22.44
CA GLY A 113 24.41 -37.11 -23.85
C GLY A 113 23.16 -37.84 -24.34
N GLU A 114 22.14 -38.02 -23.50
CA GLU A 114 20.88 -38.69 -23.87
C GLU A 114 20.06 -37.87 -24.87
N ARG A 115 20.12 -36.54 -24.79
CA ARG A 115 19.58 -35.59 -25.79
C ARG A 115 20.60 -35.11 -26.82
N VAL A 116 21.88 -35.44 -26.66
CA VAL A 116 22.90 -35.22 -27.71
C VAL A 116 22.83 -36.40 -28.68
N ARG A 117 21.65 -36.63 -29.25
CA ARG A 117 21.46 -37.52 -30.38
C ARG A 117 21.31 -36.65 -31.61
N PHE A 118 22.43 -36.51 -32.33
CA PHE A 118 22.52 -36.09 -33.72
C PHE A 118 22.27 -34.60 -34.02
N LEU A 119 23.19 -33.72 -33.62
CA LEU A 119 23.61 -32.62 -34.51
C LEU A 119 24.80 -33.13 -35.34
N ASP A 120 24.59 -34.23 -36.06
CA ASP A 120 25.43 -34.58 -37.19
C ASP A 120 24.75 -33.97 -38.42
N HIS A 121 25.05 -32.70 -38.69
CA HIS A 121 24.45 -31.94 -39.80
C HIS A 121 24.95 -32.38 -41.18
N SER A 122 25.65 -33.52 -41.29
CA SER A 122 26.16 -34.02 -42.57
C SER A 122 25.09 -34.58 -43.51
N ASP A 123 23.85 -34.80 -43.05
CA ASP A 123 22.72 -35.29 -43.88
C ASP A 123 21.47 -34.38 -43.86
N GLU A 124 21.59 -33.11 -43.45
CA GLU A 124 20.45 -32.17 -43.38
C GLU A 124 20.08 -31.56 -44.74
N ASN A 125 19.64 -32.40 -45.67
CA ASN A 125 18.71 -32.00 -46.73
C ASN A 125 17.29 -32.23 -46.21
N VAL A 126 16.71 -31.22 -45.56
CA VAL A 126 15.30 -31.22 -45.16
C VAL A 126 14.45 -31.41 -46.42
N THR A 127 13.82 -32.58 -46.54
CA THR A 127 12.85 -32.83 -47.60
C THR A 127 11.55 -32.08 -47.28
N GLU A 128 10.89 -31.49 -48.29
CA GLU A 128 9.65 -30.70 -48.12
C GLU A 128 8.54 -31.46 -47.36
N GLN A 129 8.62 -32.79 -47.32
CA GLN A 129 7.67 -33.66 -46.63
C GLN A 129 7.83 -33.68 -45.10
N GLU A 130 9.04 -33.47 -44.56
CA GLU A 130 9.26 -33.32 -43.11
C GLU A 130 8.92 -31.91 -42.61
N ALA A 131 9.13 -30.89 -43.44
CA ALA A 131 8.68 -29.52 -43.13
C ALA A 131 7.14 -29.46 -42.99
N ALA A 132 6.40 -30.25 -43.77
CA ALA A 132 4.95 -30.37 -43.67
C ALA A 132 4.48 -31.08 -42.39
N SER A 133 5.22 -32.07 -41.88
CA SER A 133 4.83 -32.83 -40.67
C SER A 133 5.05 -32.04 -39.37
N THR A 134 5.98 -31.06 -39.40
CA THR A 134 6.27 -30.22 -38.22
C THR A 134 5.09 -29.29 -37.88
N GLY A 135 4.20 -29.02 -38.84
CA GLY A 135 2.93 -28.32 -38.62
C GLY A 135 1.87 -29.08 -37.82
N GLU A 136 2.03 -30.40 -37.62
CA GLU A 136 1.09 -31.25 -36.88
C GLU A 136 1.48 -31.45 -35.39
N SER A 137 2.51 -30.74 -34.90
CA SER A 137 2.97 -30.88 -33.52
C SER A 137 1.87 -30.50 -32.52
N GLN A 138 1.28 -31.53 -31.91
CA GLN A 138 0.12 -31.47 -31.00
C GLN A 138 0.35 -30.54 -29.79
N LEU A 139 1.61 -30.31 -29.41
CA LEU A 139 2.02 -29.39 -28.34
C LEU A 139 1.87 -27.91 -28.71
N LEU A 140 2.06 -27.55 -29.98
CA LEU A 140 1.83 -26.19 -30.45
C LEU A 140 0.32 -25.92 -30.59
N ALA A 141 -0.43 -26.91 -31.09
CA ALA A 141 -1.88 -26.83 -31.19
C ALA A 141 -2.55 -26.64 -29.81
N SER A 142 -2.11 -27.38 -28.78
CA SER A 142 -2.71 -27.27 -27.42
C SER A 142 -2.38 -25.93 -26.74
N ASN A 143 -1.21 -25.35 -27.00
CA ASN A 143 -0.83 -24.02 -26.50
C ASN A 143 -1.68 -22.92 -27.14
N TYR A 144 -1.91 -22.98 -28.45
CA TYR A 144 -2.80 -22.03 -29.14
C TYR A 144 -4.25 -22.14 -28.67
N GLU A 145 -4.74 -23.36 -28.44
CA GLU A 145 -6.11 -23.59 -27.98
C GLU A 145 -6.33 -23.08 -26.54
N THR A 146 -5.32 -23.21 -25.68
CA THR A 146 -5.34 -22.67 -24.30
C THR A 146 -5.41 -21.14 -24.31
N LEU A 147 -4.61 -20.49 -25.16
CA LEU A 147 -4.62 -19.04 -25.32
C LEU A 147 -6.00 -18.54 -25.82
N HIS A 148 -6.58 -19.24 -26.80
CA HIS A 148 -7.88 -18.89 -27.37
C HIS A 148 -9.03 -19.07 -26.36
N ARG A 149 -8.99 -20.14 -25.55
CA ARG A 149 -9.96 -20.38 -24.47
C ARG A 149 -9.87 -19.31 -23.38
N MET A 150 -8.66 -18.86 -23.03
CA MET A 150 -8.45 -17.79 -22.05
C MET A 150 -9.02 -16.45 -22.55
N GLN A 151 -8.86 -16.15 -23.84
CA GLN A 151 -9.38 -14.92 -24.44
C GLN A 151 -10.93 -14.91 -24.48
N GLN A 152 -11.57 -16.03 -24.80
CA GLN A 152 -13.05 -16.12 -24.79
C GLN A 152 -13.66 -16.01 -23.37
N ALA A 153 -12.97 -16.51 -22.34
CA ALA A 153 -13.44 -16.40 -20.96
C ALA A 153 -13.45 -14.94 -20.44
N SER A 154 -12.56 -14.08 -20.96
CA SER A 154 -12.53 -12.66 -20.62
C SER A 154 -13.74 -11.91 -21.16
N VAL A 155 -14.19 -12.24 -22.39
CA VAL A 155 -15.30 -11.54 -23.05
C VAL A 155 -16.65 -11.84 -22.39
N ARG A 156 -16.85 -13.05 -21.86
CA ARG A 156 -18.12 -13.41 -21.20
C ARG A 156 -18.34 -12.77 -19.83
N ARG A 157 -17.28 -12.26 -19.18
CA ARG A 157 -17.37 -11.71 -17.83
C ARG A 157 -17.95 -10.29 -17.79
N ASP A 158 -17.91 -9.57 -18.91
CA ASP A 158 -18.35 -8.17 -18.98
C ASP A 158 -19.84 -8.01 -19.39
N GLY A 159 -20.50 -9.08 -19.83
CA GLY A 159 -21.88 -9.01 -20.34
C GLY A 159 -23.01 -9.02 -19.30
N THR A 160 -22.77 -9.43 -18.05
CA THR A 160 -23.85 -9.72 -17.08
C THR A 160 -23.99 -8.72 -15.93
N ALA A 161 -23.24 -7.61 -15.92
CA ALA A 161 -23.27 -6.64 -14.83
C ALA A 161 -24.15 -5.39 -15.05
N SER A 162 -24.92 -5.32 -16.15
CA SER A 162 -25.66 -4.11 -16.56
C SER A 162 -27.18 -4.20 -16.36
N ASN A 163 -27.65 -4.48 -15.15
CA ASN A 163 -29.08 -4.32 -14.81
C ASN A 163 -29.32 -4.12 -13.29
N ARG A 164 -28.88 -2.97 -12.76
CA ARG A 164 -29.39 -2.44 -11.49
C ARG A 164 -29.76 -0.96 -11.64
N PRO A 165 -31.04 -0.59 -11.73
CA PRO A 165 -31.49 0.79 -11.63
C PRO A 165 -31.60 1.20 -10.16
N ASN A 166 -31.40 2.50 -9.89
CA ASN A 166 -31.45 3.20 -8.59
C ASN A 166 -30.14 3.28 -7.78
N GLN A 167 -29.26 4.20 -8.18
CA GLN A 167 -28.55 5.02 -7.19
C GLN A 167 -28.70 6.50 -7.52
N VAL A 168 -29.37 7.21 -6.61
CA VAL A 168 -29.52 8.66 -6.57
C VAL A 168 -28.15 9.24 -6.22
N ILE A 169 -27.49 9.86 -7.19
CA ILE A 169 -26.26 10.61 -6.97
C ILE A 169 -26.65 12.01 -6.50
N LYS A 170 -26.44 12.28 -5.20
CA LYS A 170 -26.50 13.64 -4.64
C LYS A 170 -25.41 14.49 -5.29
N GLN A 171 -25.86 15.45 -6.08
CA GLN A 171 -25.05 16.49 -6.69
C GLN A 171 -24.93 17.65 -5.69
N GLU A 172 -23.79 17.74 -4.99
CA GLU A 172 -23.44 18.93 -4.21
C GLU A 172 -22.17 19.58 -4.79
N ASN A 173 -22.37 20.82 -5.24
CA ASN A 173 -21.45 21.96 -5.27
C ASN A 173 -20.11 21.84 -6.02
N SER A 174 -20.14 22.15 -7.33
CA SER A 174 -18.98 22.26 -8.24
C SER A 174 -18.62 23.71 -8.63
N GLU A 175 -19.12 24.73 -7.92
CA GLU A 175 -18.98 26.12 -8.36
C GLU A 175 -17.57 26.71 -8.11
N SER A 176 -16.80 26.18 -7.15
CA SER A 176 -15.47 26.71 -6.82
C SER A 176 -14.38 26.42 -7.86
N TRP A 177 -14.60 25.47 -8.77
CA TRP A 177 -13.57 24.99 -9.72
C TRP A 177 -13.68 25.59 -11.12
N GLN A 178 -14.69 26.42 -11.40
CA GLN A 178 -14.95 26.95 -12.75
C GLN A 178 -14.09 28.17 -13.13
N ARG A 179 -13.31 28.77 -12.20
CA ARG A 179 -12.53 29.99 -12.46
C ARG A 179 -11.14 29.80 -13.10
N LEU A 180 -10.72 28.56 -13.39
CA LEU A 180 -9.42 28.25 -14.02
C LEU A 180 -9.60 27.73 -15.47
N ASN A 181 -10.37 28.46 -16.27
CA ASN A 181 -10.57 28.16 -17.69
C ASN A 181 -9.46 28.75 -18.56
N HIS A 182 -8.55 27.90 -19.04
CA HIS A 182 -7.89 28.11 -20.34
C HIS A 182 -8.58 27.20 -21.36
N PRO A 183 -9.15 27.75 -22.46
CA PRO A 183 -9.86 26.95 -23.46
C PRO A 183 -8.92 26.20 -24.42
N ASP A 184 -7.64 26.57 -24.52
CA ASP A 184 -6.75 25.99 -25.53
C ASP A 184 -5.71 25.08 -24.91
N PHE A 185 -6.06 23.79 -24.81
CA PHE A 185 -5.07 22.71 -24.66
C PHE A 185 -4.91 21.98 -25.99
N THR A 186 -4.38 22.67 -27.00
CA THR A 186 -3.66 22.01 -28.09
C THR A 186 -2.30 21.62 -27.54
N ALA A 187 -2.06 20.32 -27.36
CA ALA A 187 -0.80 19.79 -26.84
C ALA A 187 0.39 20.29 -27.67
N PRO A 188 1.45 20.88 -27.07
CA PRO A 188 2.61 21.32 -27.83
C PRO A 188 3.48 20.12 -28.23
N ASN A 189 3.63 19.95 -29.55
CA ASN A 189 4.70 19.24 -30.25
C ASN A 189 4.83 17.72 -30.01
N ALA A 190 4.07 16.94 -30.79
CA ALA A 190 4.60 15.71 -31.37
C ALA A 190 5.19 16.05 -32.76
N PRO A 191 6.44 15.67 -33.08
CA PRO A 191 7.02 16.00 -34.38
C PRO A 191 6.33 15.17 -35.47
N THR A 192 5.48 15.82 -36.26
CA THR A 192 5.01 15.30 -37.55
C THR A 192 6.17 15.35 -38.53
N ALA A 193 6.76 14.17 -38.76
CA ALA A 193 7.54 13.94 -39.96
C ALA A 193 6.62 14.10 -41.19
N SER A 194 7.20 14.63 -42.28
CA SER A 194 6.65 14.83 -43.63
C SER A 194 5.51 15.85 -43.79
N SER A 195 5.80 17.00 -44.40
CA SER A 195 5.81 17.10 -45.86
C SER A 195 6.31 18.47 -46.35
N ARG A 196 7.24 18.40 -47.28
CA ARG A 196 7.68 19.48 -48.16
C ARG A 196 6.59 19.80 -49.18
N SER A 197 6.59 21.05 -49.66
CA SER A 197 5.98 21.56 -50.90
C SER A 197 4.44 21.50 -50.95
N ASN A 198 3.70 22.49 -51.41
CA ASN A 198 3.94 23.31 -52.60
C ASN A 198 3.05 24.57 -52.54
N ASP A 199 3.58 25.67 -53.04
CA ASP A 199 2.84 26.90 -53.32
C ASP A 199 1.71 26.67 -54.34
N GLY A 200 0.60 27.37 -54.13
CA GLY A 200 -0.24 27.86 -55.21
C GLY A 200 -1.45 27.02 -55.60
N ASN A 201 -2.64 27.61 -55.40
CA ASN A 201 -3.67 27.85 -56.42
C ASN A 201 -5.08 27.67 -55.83
N GLY A 202 -5.90 28.71 -55.99
CA GLY A 202 -7.23 28.81 -55.42
C GLY A 202 -8.25 27.87 -56.05
N GLY A 203 -9.28 27.55 -55.27
CA GLY A 203 -10.47 26.86 -55.71
C GLY A 203 -11.53 26.84 -54.61
N ASN A 204 -12.67 27.48 -54.90
CA ASN A 204 -13.93 27.38 -54.17
C ASN A 204 -14.26 25.93 -53.81
N GLY A 205 -14.78 25.72 -52.60
CA GLY A 205 -15.36 24.44 -52.19
C GLY A 205 -15.86 24.46 -50.75
N ASP A 206 -17.04 25.06 -50.54
CA ASP A 206 -17.91 24.81 -49.39
C ASP A 206 -18.11 23.30 -49.19
N ASN A 207 -17.41 22.64 -48.24
CA ASN A 207 -17.91 21.42 -47.57
C ASN A 207 -17.09 20.85 -46.38
N ASP A 208 -16.31 21.64 -45.63
CA ASP A 208 -15.51 21.10 -44.50
C ASP A 208 -16.20 21.25 -43.13
N ASN A 209 -17.30 20.52 -42.90
CA ASN A 209 -18.03 20.58 -41.63
C ASN A 209 -18.28 19.21 -40.95
N ASN A 210 -17.62 18.12 -41.37
CA ASN A 210 -17.97 16.78 -40.87
C ASN A 210 -16.85 15.93 -40.25
N ASP A 211 -15.64 16.45 -40.06
CA ASP A 211 -14.52 15.65 -39.52
C ASP A 211 -14.30 15.80 -37.99
N SER A 212 -15.02 16.72 -37.33
CA SER A 212 -14.80 16.98 -35.89
C SER A 212 -15.48 15.97 -34.96
N ALA A 213 -16.36 15.09 -35.46
CA ALA A 213 -17.07 14.11 -34.65
C ALA A 213 -16.27 12.82 -34.36
N ASN A 214 -15.25 12.50 -35.17
CA ASN A 214 -14.43 11.30 -34.98
C ASN A 214 -13.38 11.47 -33.87
N ASP A 215 -12.94 12.69 -33.58
CA ASP A 215 -11.92 12.93 -32.55
C ASP A 215 -12.46 12.70 -31.12
N ASP A 216 -13.75 12.95 -30.86
CA ASP A 216 -14.30 12.83 -29.51
C ASP A 216 -14.41 11.37 -29.02
N ALA A 217 -14.74 10.45 -29.93
CA ALA A 217 -14.75 9.01 -29.64
C ALA A 217 -13.35 8.49 -29.24
N SER A 218 -12.32 8.96 -29.93
CA SER A 218 -10.92 8.63 -29.64
C SER A 218 -10.48 9.14 -28.26
N ILE A 219 -10.90 10.35 -27.87
CA ILE A 219 -10.56 10.91 -26.56
C ILE A 219 -11.26 10.13 -25.44
N HIS A 220 -12.53 9.76 -25.61
CA HIS A 220 -13.26 8.96 -24.63
C HIS A 220 -12.59 7.58 -24.42
N ASP A 221 -12.18 6.92 -25.50
CA ASP A 221 -11.46 5.63 -25.42
C ASP A 221 -10.09 5.77 -24.75
N ARG A 222 -9.36 6.87 -25.00
CA ARG A 222 -8.09 7.15 -24.30
C ARG A 222 -8.31 7.41 -22.82
N ALA A 223 -9.38 8.11 -22.44
CA ALA A 223 -9.73 8.36 -21.05
C ALA A 223 -10.14 7.08 -20.31
N ALA A 224 -10.98 6.24 -20.94
CA ALA A 224 -11.41 4.95 -20.37
C ALA A 224 -10.25 3.96 -20.19
N ASN A 225 -9.22 4.06 -21.04
CA ASN A 225 -8.03 3.23 -20.98
C ASN A 225 -6.88 3.83 -20.16
N TYR A 226 -7.02 5.06 -19.64
CA TYR A 226 -5.99 5.69 -18.85
C TYR A 226 -5.72 4.88 -17.56
N ARG A 227 -4.43 4.74 -17.22
CA ARG A 227 -3.98 4.07 -16.00
C ARG A 227 -2.98 4.95 -15.28
N LEU A 228 -3.19 5.15 -13.98
CA LEU A 228 -2.25 5.90 -13.16
C LEU A 228 -0.90 5.17 -13.12
N ASN A 229 0.19 5.91 -13.33
CA ASN A 229 1.52 5.34 -13.40
C ASN A 229 1.96 4.84 -12.02
N ARG A 230 2.10 3.53 -11.83
CA ARG A 230 2.45 2.93 -10.51
C ARG A 230 3.94 3.01 -10.17
N LEU A 231 4.79 3.40 -11.12
CA LEU A 231 6.24 3.47 -10.96
C LEU A 231 6.71 4.80 -10.35
N LEU A 232 5.82 5.77 -10.16
CA LEU A 232 6.16 7.05 -9.54
C LEU A 232 6.60 6.84 -8.09
N LYS A 233 7.77 7.40 -7.73
CA LYS A 233 8.38 7.25 -6.40
C LYS A 233 8.46 8.56 -5.62
N THR A 234 8.33 9.70 -6.29
CA THR A 234 8.49 11.03 -5.70
C THR A 234 7.17 11.80 -5.71
N VAL A 235 7.03 12.76 -4.79
CA VAL A 235 5.89 13.68 -4.76
C VAL A 235 5.91 14.60 -5.98
N GLN A 236 7.10 14.93 -6.49
CA GLN A 236 7.27 15.74 -7.70
C GLN A 236 6.66 15.06 -8.93
N ASP A 237 6.97 13.79 -9.17
CA ASP A 237 6.41 13.06 -10.31
C ASP A 237 4.90 12.85 -10.18
N LEU A 238 4.43 12.62 -8.95
CA LEU A 238 3.00 12.52 -8.64
C LEU A 238 2.28 13.83 -8.97
N ALA A 239 2.83 14.97 -8.54
CA ALA A 239 2.26 16.28 -8.82
C ALA A 239 2.29 16.59 -10.32
N ARG A 240 3.38 16.23 -11.02
CA ARG A 240 3.49 16.36 -12.47
C ARG A 240 2.40 15.59 -13.19
N GLU A 241 2.20 14.31 -12.86
CA GLU A 241 1.10 13.51 -13.43
C GLU A 241 -0.27 14.15 -13.17
N TYR A 242 -0.47 14.69 -11.96
CA TYR A 242 -1.76 15.26 -11.59
C TYR A 242 -2.09 16.56 -12.32
N PHE A 243 -1.14 17.51 -12.35
CA PHE A 243 -1.36 18.86 -12.89
C PHE A 243 -1.02 18.99 -14.38
N GLU A 244 0.04 18.31 -14.83
CA GLU A 244 0.61 18.49 -16.19
C GLU A 244 0.37 17.27 -17.09
N GLY A 245 0.34 16.05 -16.53
CA GLY A 245 0.32 14.79 -17.27
C GLY A 245 1.72 14.19 -17.45
N LEU A 246 1.81 13.05 -18.14
CA LEU A 246 3.07 12.33 -18.37
C LEU A 246 3.17 11.83 -19.82
N HIS A 247 4.31 12.04 -20.50
CA HIS A 247 4.61 11.44 -21.83
C HIS A 247 3.48 11.57 -22.87
N GLY A 248 2.90 12.77 -23.02
CA GLY A 248 1.79 13.01 -23.96
C GLY A 248 0.44 12.42 -23.52
N GLN A 249 0.35 11.92 -22.29
CA GLN A 249 -0.91 11.58 -21.64
C GLN A 249 -1.55 12.81 -21.01
N PRO A 250 -2.88 12.90 -20.94
CA PRO A 250 -3.57 14.00 -20.28
C PRO A 250 -3.24 14.05 -18.78
N SER A 251 -3.34 15.24 -18.19
CA SER A 251 -3.23 15.39 -16.74
C SER A 251 -4.42 14.77 -16.03
N VAL A 252 -4.20 14.27 -14.80
CA VAL A 252 -5.28 13.65 -14.02
C VAL A 252 -6.37 14.68 -13.69
N VAL A 253 -6.01 15.94 -13.45
CA VAL A 253 -6.99 17.01 -13.22
C VAL A 253 -7.87 17.25 -14.45
N ALA A 254 -7.32 17.15 -15.67
CA ALA A 254 -8.10 17.27 -16.90
C ALA A 254 -9.05 16.08 -17.08
N LEU A 255 -8.59 14.86 -16.76
CA LEU A 255 -9.43 13.65 -16.79
C LEU A 255 -10.58 13.73 -15.79
N GLU A 256 -10.32 14.12 -14.54
CA GLU A 256 -11.34 14.24 -13.51
C GLU A 256 -12.36 15.33 -13.87
N ARG A 257 -11.91 16.44 -14.46
CA ARG A 257 -12.80 17.52 -14.89
C ARG A 257 -13.70 17.12 -16.07
N ARG A 258 -13.16 16.43 -17.08
CA ARG A 258 -13.91 16.07 -18.30
C ARG A 258 -14.80 14.84 -18.11
N PHE A 259 -14.30 13.81 -17.44
CA PHE A 259 -14.95 12.50 -17.36
C PHE A 259 -15.45 12.15 -15.94
N GLY A 260 -15.09 12.93 -14.92
CA GLY A 260 -15.46 12.64 -13.53
C GLY A 260 -14.95 11.27 -13.07
N PRO A 261 -15.71 10.52 -12.26
CA PRO A 261 -15.29 9.19 -11.80
C PRO A 261 -15.23 8.10 -12.89
N SER A 262 -15.74 8.35 -14.10
CA SER A 262 -15.90 7.32 -15.13
C SER A 262 -14.57 6.82 -15.72
N TRP A 263 -13.55 7.70 -15.85
CA TRP A 263 -12.21 7.31 -16.33
C TRP A 263 -11.50 6.33 -15.38
N ARG A 264 -11.93 6.27 -14.11
CA ARG A 264 -11.45 5.36 -13.07
C ARG A 264 -12.47 4.28 -12.73
N SER A 265 -13.04 3.65 -13.76
CA SER A 265 -14.06 2.59 -13.64
C SER A 265 -13.58 1.33 -12.89
N LYS A 266 -12.28 1.05 -12.89
CA LYS A 266 -11.69 -0.10 -12.18
C LYS A 266 -11.52 0.20 -10.69
N GLY A 267 -11.93 -0.74 -9.83
CA GLY A 267 -11.82 -0.58 -8.37
C GLY A 267 -10.38 -0.37 -7.89
N SER A 268 -9.40 -0.98 -8.56
CA SER A 268 -7.97 -0.77 -8.29
C SER A 268 -7.51 0.66 -8.58
N GLU A 269 -8.02 1.29 -9.63
CA GLU A 269 -7.71 2.68 -10.00
C GLU A 269 -8.39 3.66 -9.04
N ARG A 270 -9.65 3.42 -8.63
CA ARG A 270 -10.33 4.25 -7.62
C ARG A 270 -9.56 4.33 -6.31
N SER A 271 -9.17 3.17 -5.76
CA SER A 271 -8.43 3.11 -4.51
C SER A 271 -7.05 3.75 -4.63
N PHE A 272 -6.38 3.59 -5.78
CA PHE A 272 -5.07 4.18 -6.02
C PHE A 272 -5.13 5.70 -6.19
N PHE A 273 -6.13 6.18 -6.93
CA PHE A 273 -6.45 7.60 -7.06
C PHE A 273 -6.74 8.22 -5.69
N ALA A 274 -7.59 7.61 -4.87
CA ALA A 274 -7.93 8.14 -3.54
C ALA A 274 -6.69 8.33 -2.66
N LYS A 275 -5.75 7.37 -2.66
CA LYS A 275 -4.47 7.48 -1.95
C LYS A 275 -3.62 8.65 -2.44
N ARG A 276 -3.51 8.81 -3.76
CA ARG A 276 -2.77 9.92 -4.40
C ARG A 276 -3.42 11.27 -4.11
N MET A 277 -4.74 11.32 -4.16
CA MET A 277 -5.51 12.54 -3.95
C MET A 277 -5.31 13.11 -2.54
N GLN A 278 -5.10 12.27 -1.52
CA GLN A 278 -4.76 12.76 -0.18
C GLN A 278 -3.44 13.53 -0.13
N ILE A 279 -2.43 13.08 -0.88
CA ILE A 279 -1.15 13.80 -0.99
C ILE A 279 -1.34 15.10 -1.77
N ILE A 280 -2.08 15.05 -2.88
CA ILE A 280 -2.40 16.24 -3.70
C ILE A 280 -3.18 17.29 -2.91
N HIS A 281 -4.22 16.89 -2.17
CA HIS A 281 -4.98 17.80 -1.31
C HIS A 281 -4.07 18.48 -0.30
N ARG A 282 -3.10 17.76 0.27
CA ARG A 282 -2.17 18.39 1.20
C ARG A 282 -1.23 19.39 0.51
N ILE A 283 -0.75 19.09 -0.70
CA ILE A 283 0.02 20.07 -1.50
C ILE A 283 -0.80 21.34 -1.75
N ILE A 284 -2.08 21.19 -2.12
CA ILE A 284 -2.99 22.31 -2.36
C ILE A 284 -3.22 23.10 -1.07
N ASP A 285 -3.47 22.43 0.07
CA ASP A 285 -3.68 23.09 1.37
C ASP A 285 -2.45 23.89 1.82
N VAL A 286 -1.24 23.36 1.63
CA VAL A 286 0.01 24.09 1.94
C VAL A 286 0.20 25.29 1.03
N ARG A 287 -0.20 25.19 -0.25
CA ARG A 287 -0.13 26.30 -1.21
C ARG A 287 -1.12 27.39 -0.86
N ASP A 288 -2.35 27.03 -0.53
CA ASP A 288 -3.46 27.97 -0.36
C ASP A 288 -3.48 28.59 1.06
N HIS A 289 -2.96 27.89 2.06
CA HIS A 289 -2.92 28.33 3.47
C HIS A 289 -1.52 28.17 4.11
N PRO A 290 -0.46 28.81 3.57
CA PRO A 290 0.90 28.67 4.09
C PRO A 290 1.06 29.13 5.55
N GLU A 291 0.26 30.11 6.00
CA GLU A 291 0.27 30.66 7.35
C GLU A 291 -0.08 29.62 8.43
N LYS A 292 -0.93 28.65 8.11
CA LYS A 292 -1.29 27.52 9.00
C LYS A 292 -0.07 26.67 9.39
N TYR A 293 0.98 26.73 8.58
CA TYR A 293 2.18 25.90 8.69
C TYR A 293 3.45 26.73 9.01
N ASN A 294 3.31 27.99 9.40
CA ASN A 294 4.43 28.92 9.61
C ASN A 294 5.34 29.07 8.38
N LEU A 295 4.76 28.98 7.17
CA LEU A 295 5.48 29.14 5.91
C LEU A 295 5.32 30.56 5.34
N PRO A 296 6.23 31.00 4.46
CA PRO A 296 6.10 32.28 3.77
C PRO A 296 4.81 32.40 2.97
N ALA A 297 4.17 33.57 2.99
CA ALA A 297 2.93 33.83 2.27
C ALA A 297 3.08 33.72 0.73
N ASP A 298 4.29 33.87 0.19
CA ASP A 298 4.62 33.75 -1.23
C ASP A 298 4.80 32.27 -1.68
N MET A 299 3.82 31.42 -1.33
CA MET A 299 3.89 29.99 -1.55
C MET A 299 3.47 29.60 -2.98
N SER A 300 4.45 29.32 -3.84
CA SER A 300 4.17 28.74 -5.16
C SER A 300 3.86 27.23 -5.08
N LEU A 301 3.16 26.69 -6.08
CA LEU A 301 2.91 25.24 -6.20
C LEU A 301 4.22 24.42 -6.13
N LYS A 302 5.29 24.90 -6.78
CA LYS A 302 6.61 24.24 -6.74
C LYS A 302 7.20 24.21 -5.32
N LYS A 303 7.06 25.30 -4.56
CA LYS A 303 7.49 25.38 -3.15
C LYS A 303 6.65 24.41 -2.29
N ALA A 304 5.33 24.38 -2.45
CA ALA A 304 4.46 23.45 -1.71
C ALA A 304 4.76 21.97 -2.01
N ILE A 305 4.99 21.60 -3.27
CA ILE A 305 5.44 20.26 -3.66
C ILE A 305 6.75 19.91 -2.97
N ARG A 306 7.70 20.85 -2.91
CA ARG A 306 8.99 20.65 -2.23
C ARG A 306 8.82 20.42 -0.73
N VAL A 307 7.95 21.15 -0.05
CA VAL A 307 7.66 20.93 1.39
C VAL A 307 7.18 19.50 1.64
N ILE A 308 6.20 19.02 0.86
CA ILE A 308 5.67 17.65 1.02
C ILE A 308 6.69 16.58 0.61
N GLU A 309 7.54 16.85 -0.38
CA GLU A 309 8.66 15.96 -0.71
C GLU A 309 9.71 15.93 0.41
N ASN A 310 10.04 17.06 1.04
CA ASN A 310 10.94 17.10 2.19
C ASN A 310 10.38 16.30 3.36
N MET A 311 9.08 16.40 3.61
CA MET A 311 8.38 15.57 4.59
C MET A 311 8.57 14.08 4.29
N ARG A 312 8.48 13.68 3.02
CA ARG A 312 8.78 12.29 2.60
C ARG A 312 10.24 11.91 2.80
N LEU A 313 11.17 12.83 2.55
CA LEU A 313 12.61 12.57 2.56
C LEU A 313 13.23 12.57 3.96
N GLY A 314 12.61 13.18 4.95
CA GLY A 314 13.11 13.13 6.32
C GLY A 314 12.55 14.16 7.29
N ASN A 315 11.84 15.20 6.83
CA ASN A 315 11.14 16.15 7.71
C ASN A 315 9.84 15.54 8.23
N ASN A 316 9.93 14.42 8.95
CA ASN A 316 8.79 13.74 9.55
C ASN A 316 9.23 13.01 10.82
N MET A 317 8.26 12.67 11.67
CA MET A 317 8.47 11.82 12.84
C MET A 317 7.73 10.49 12.67
N PHE A 318 7.81 9.87 11.49
CA PHE A 318 7.13 8.61 11.20
C PHE A 318 7.68 7.48 12.09
N HIS A 319 6.88 7.02 13.05
CA HIS A 319 7.31 6.10 14.12
C HIS A 319 8.38 6.66 15.06
N GLY A 320 8.38 7.98 15.30
CA GLY A 320 9.24 8.60 16.30
C GLY A 320 10.68 8.86 15.84
N VAL A 321 11.06 8.46 14.63
CA VAL A 321 12.38 8.73 14.04
C VAL A 321 12.21 9.22 12.60
N ALA A 322 13.02 10.21 12.22
CA ALA A 322 13.07 10.68 10.84
C ALA A 322 13.33 9.53 9.87
N THR A 323 12.38 9.28 8.97
CA THR A 323 12.40 8.11 8.08
C THR A 323 12.12 8.53 6.65
N ARG A 324 12.89 8.01 5.68
CA ARG A 324 12.56 8.18 4.26
C ARG A 324 11.35 7.32 3.90
N MET A 325 10.24 7.97 3.56
CA MET A 325 8.97 7.33 3.27
C MET A 325 8.78 7.01 1.78
N THR A 326 8.09 5.91 1.51
CA THR A 326 7.43 5.66 0.20
C THR A 326 6.18 6.53 0.07
N LEU A 327 5.65 6.72 -1.15
CA LEU A 327 4.39 7.47 -1.34
C LEU A 327 3.22 6.85 -0.55
N ASN A 328 3.16 5.52 -0.44
CA ASN A 328 2.11 4.87 0.35
C ASN A 328 2.28 5.11 1.86
N GLN A 329 3.52 5.18 2.37
CA GLN A 329 3.77 5.56 3.77
C GLN A 329 3.43 7.03 4.03
N LEU A 330 3.78 7.94 3.11
CA LEU A 330 3.39 9.34 3.18
C LEU A 330 1.86 9.51 3.18
N TYR A 331 1.15 8.76 2.33
CA TYR A 331 -0.32 8.70 2.36
C TYR A 331 -0.82 8.29 3.76
N ILE A 332 -0.29 7.23 4.36
CA ILE A 332 -0.70 6.78 5.70
C ILE A 332 -0.40 7.86 6.75
N TYR A 333 0.75 8.53 6.64
CA TYR A 333 1.15 9.61 7.54
C TYR A 333 0.13 10.76 7.54
N LEU A 334 -0.20 11.26 6.34
CA LEU A 334 -1.15 12.35 6.16
C LEU A 334 -2.59 11.95 6.48
N ALA A 335 -3.02 10.75 6.06
CA ALA A 335 -4.39 10.27 6.28
C ALA A 335 -4.70 10.06 7.77
N LYS A 336 -3.69 9.65 8.56
CA LYS A 336 -3.82 9.49 10.01
C LYS A 336 -3.55 10.78 10.80
N LYS A 337 -3.32 11.91 10.12
CA LYS A 337 -2.97 13.21 10.74
C LYS A 337 -1.79 13.09 11.71
N MET A 338 -0.77 12.32 11.31
CA MET A 338 0.46 12.18 12.08
C MET A 338 1.45 13.32 11.81
N ASP A 339 1.15 14.19 10.84
CA ASP A 339 1.91 15.38 10.52
C ASP A 339 1.88 16.42 11.65
N ARG A 340 3.01 17.08 11.87
CA ARG A 340 3.15 18.17 12.83
C ARG A 340 3.53 19.47 12.11
N PRO A 341 3.26 20.65 12.68
CA PRO A 341 3.65 21.92 12.08
C PRO A 341 5.14 22.00 11.71
N GLU A 342 6.01 21.36 12.50
CA GLU A 342 7.46 21.37 12.27
C GLU A 342 7.90 20.56 11.04
N ASP A 343 7.06 19.62 10.58
CA ASP A 343 7.34 18.82 9.37
C ASP A 343 7.26 19.69 8.09
N TYR A 344 6.52 20.80 8.15
CA TYR A 344 6.27 21.70 7.03
C TYR A 344 7.42 22.70 6.86
N SER A 345 8.56 22.23 6.37
CA SER A 345 9.73 23.08 6.10
C SER A 345 10.21 23.01 4.65
N LEU A 346 10.60 24.17 4.11
CA LEU A 346 11.22 24.29 2.79
C LEU A 346 12.64 23.73 2.75
N GLN A 347 13.31 23.69 3.89
CA GLN A 347 14.65 23.13 4.03
C GLN A 347 14.55 21.69 4.53
N LEU A 348 15.28 20.79 3.88
CA LEU A 348 15.40 19.42 4.35
C LEU A 348 16.40 19.40 5.52
N GLY A 349 15.93 19.15 6.74
CA GLY A 349 16.75 19.22 7.95
C GLY A 349 17.81 18.12 7.97
N GLN A 350 17.35 16.87 7.90
CA GLN A 350 18.23 15.70 7.81
C GLN A 350 17.71 14.77 6.72
N VAL A 351 18.60 14.33 5.83
CA VAL A 351 18.26 13.32 4.82
C VAL A 351 18.05 12.00 5.55
N ALA A 352 16.79 11.57 5.70
CA ALA A 352 16.50 10.37 6.45
C ALA A 352 16.96 9.11 5.68
N ARG A 353 17.38 8.11 6.44
CA ARG A 353 17.68 6.79 5.91
C ARG A 353 16.39 5.98 5.75
N PRO A 354 16.31 5.04 4.80
CA PRO A 354 15.23 4.07 4.76
C PRO A 354 15.17 3.27 6.06
N ARG A 355 13.96 3.01 6.57
CA ARG A 355 13.74 2.25 7.82
C ARG A 355 14.50 0.92 7.88
N ARG A 356 14.64 0.22 6.75
CA ARG A 356 15.40 -1.04 6.67
C ARG A 356 16.86 -0.87 7.10
N LEU A 357 17.50 0.23 6.73
CA LEU A 357 18.89 0.50 7.11
C LEU A 357 18.99 0.85 8.60
N GLN A 358 18.04 1.63 9.11
CA GLN A 358 17.98 1.95 10.55
C GLN A 358 17.80 0.70 11.41
N LEU A 359 16.88 -0.20 11.03
CA LEU A 359 16.67 -1.47 11.74
C LEU A 359 17.88 -2.42 11.65
N PHE A 360 18.63 -2.36 10.56
CA PHE A 360 19.86 -3.14 10.40
C PHE A 360 20.98 -2.62 11.30
N GLU A 361 21.15 -1.29 11.37
CA GLU A 361 22.11 -0.61 12.26
C GLU A 361 21.76 -0.83 13.74
N GLN A 362 20.47 -0.75 14.10
CA GLN A 362 19.99 -1.05 15.45
C GLN A 362 20.31 -2.51 15.85
N ARG A 363 20.09 -3.47 14.95
CA ARG A 363 20.41 -4.88 15.24
C ARG A 363 21.91 -5.13 15.45
N GLN A 364 22.77 -4.38 14.75
CA GLN A 364 24.22 -4.48 14.95
C GLN A 364 24.64 -3.93 16.32
N LEU A 365 24.04 -2.82 16.76
CA LEU A 365 24.29 -2.24 18.08
C LEU A 365 23.76 -3.12 19.23
N GLU A 366 22.66 -3.85 18.99
CA GLU A 366 22.05 -4.79 19.94
C GLU A 366 22.70 -6.18 19.95
N GLN A 367 23.74 -6.45 19.15
CA GLN A 367 24.64 -7.56 19.41
C GLN A 367 25.71 -7.05 20.38
N PRO A 368 25.50 -7.14 21.71
CA PRO A 368 26.59 -6.92 22.64
C PRO A 368 27.68 -7.91 22.24
N ASP A 369 28.92 -7.42 22.17
CA ASP A 369 30.10 -8.24 22.02
C ASP A 369 29.92 -9.50 22.88
N GLN A 370 29.57 -10.62 22.25
CA GLN A 370 29.87 -11.91 22.83
C GLN A 370 31.38 -11.92 22.81
N ALA A 371 31.96 -11.37 23.87
CA ALA A 371 33.37 -11.40 24.14
C ALA A 371 33.80 -12.84 23.84
N PRO A 372 34.81 -13.04 22.98
CA PRO A 372 35.33 -14.37 22.73
C PRO A 372 35.66 -14.92 24.11
N ASN A 373 34.94 -15.98 24.48
CA ASN A 373 35.13 -16.63 25.77
C ASN A 373 36.49 -17.34 25.69
N GLU A 374 37.55 -16.56 25.93
CA GLU A 374 38.92 -17.02 26.16
C GLU A 374 38.95 -17.74 27.51
N SER A 375 38.35 -18.93 27.58
CA SER A 375 38.55 -19.83 28.71
C SER A 375 38.31 -21.28 28.29
N SER A 376 39.25 -21.79 27.47
CA SER A 376 39.53 -23.24 27.37
C SER A 376 40.98 -23.47 26.94
N ALA A 377 41.92 -22.84 27.62
CA ALA A 377 43.33 -23.26 27.65
C ALA A 377 43.62 -23.81 29.05
N SER A 378 43.52 -25.14 29.21
CA SER A 378 44.20 -25.92 30.26
C SER A 378 43.91 -27.41 30.09
N SER A 379 44.81 -28.13 29.41
CA SER A 379 45.45 -29.36 29.90
C SER A 379 46.27 -30.04 28.80
N GLN A 380 47.57 -29.73 28.83
CA GLN A 380 48.72 -30.63 28.68
C GLN A 380 48.47 -32.04 28.12
N ASN A 381 49.16 -32.38 27.02
CA ASN A 381 50.12 -33.48 27.07
C ASN A 381 51.18 -33.35 25.96
N ALA A 382 52.41 -33.63 26.38
CA ALA A 382 53.65 -33.58 25.63
C ALA A 382 53.74 -34.65 24.53
N ALA A 383 54.42 -34.35 23.44
CA ALA A 383 55.79 -34.82 23.18
C ALA A 383 56.14 -34.79 21.67
N GLU A 384 57.37 -34.36 21.43
CA GLU A 384 58.30 -34.95 20.46
C GLU A 384 58.30 -34.50 18.99
N SER A 385 59.37 -33.75 18.65
CA SER A 385 60.16 -33.81 17.40
C SER A 385 59.46 -33.36 16.10
N ALA A 386 60.08 -32.73 15.12
CA ALA A 386 61.45 -32.32 14.87
C ALA A 386 61.43 -31.44 13.60
N ASP A 387 62.42 -30.56 13.50
CA ASP A 387 63.18 -30.30 12.27
C ASP A 387 62.70 -29.30 11.20
N THR A 388 63.71 -28.54 10.74
CA THR A 388 63.86 -27.69 9.55
C THR A 388 63.04 -26.39 9.40
N GLY A 389 63.65 -25.30 9.87
CA GLY A 389 64.29 -24.29 9.01
C GLY A 389 63.50 -23.60 7.89
N ALA A 390 63.34 -22.28 8.02
CA ALA A 390 63.75 -21.31 6.99
C ALA A 390 63.53 -19.88 7.52
N GLU A 391 64.65 -19.17 7.73
CA GLU A 391 64.69 -17.72 7.83
C GLU A 391 64.13 -17.08 6.56
N LEU A 392 63.37 -15.99 6.69
CA LEU A 392 63.44 -14.84 5.77
C LEU A 392 62.86 -13.61 6.47
N SER A 393 63.79 -12.77 6.90
CA SER A 393 63.59 -11.42 7.42
C SER A 393 63.28 -10.46 6.28
N VAL A 394 62.17 -9.72 6.38
CA VAL A 394 61.97 -8.46 5.63
C VAL A 394 61.40 -7.41 6.58
N THR A 395 62.27 -6.49 6.95
CA THR A 395 61.98 -5.18 7.52
C THR A 395 61.58 -4.20 6.42
N THR A 396 60.58 -3.36 6.66
CA THR A 396 60.48 -1.94 6.23
C THR A 396 59.11 -1.38 6.70
N SER A 397 59.09 -0.47 7.67
CA SER A 397 58.96 1.00 7.49
C SER A 397 57.53 1.42 7.11
N SER A 398 56.72 1.89 8.06
CA SER A 398 56.66 3.30 8.50
C SER A 398 56.28 4.27 7.37
N ALA A 399 55.01 4.72 7.38
CA ALA A 399 54.61 6.01 6.85
C ALA A 399 53.31 6.46 7.51
N ALA A 400 53.46 7.34 8.48
CA ALA A 400 52.40 8.20 8.99
C ALA A 400 51.91 9.11 7.86
N ASN A 401 50.59 9.29 7.76
CA ASN A 401 50.00 10.28 6.86
C ASN A 401 49.23 11.30 7.69
N ALA A 402 49.87 12.43 7.95
CA ALA A 402 49.29 13.64 8.52
C ALA A 402 49.65 14.81 7.59
N SER A 403 48.64 15.44 7.01
CA SER A 403 48.69 16.75 6.32
C SER A 403 47.25 17.25 6.30
N HIS A 404 46.80 18.24 7.07
CA HIS A 404 47.20 19.64 7.22
C HIS A 404 46.83 20.53 6.02
N ARG A 405 46.09 21.62 6.35
CA ARG A 405 45.82 22.88 5.61
C ARG A 405 44.76 22.83 4.47
N GLU A 406 43.87 23.82 4.29
CA GLU A 406 43.92 25.26 4.58
C GLU A 406 42.59 25.89 5.04
N ASP A 407 42.73 26.86 5.95
CA ASP A 407 41.83 28.00 6.15
C ASP A 407 41.79 28.90 4.90
N ALA A 408 40.60 29.37 4.52
CA ALA A 408 40.47 30.56 3.70
C ALA A 408 39.40 31.50 4.29
N SER A 409 39.92 32.58 4.82
CA SER A 409 39.31 33.78 5.33
C SER A 409 38.36 34.51 4.36
N SER A 410 37.24 34.94 4.93
CA SER A 410 36.63 36.28 4.82
C SER A 410 37.42 37.33 4.03
N ILE A 411 36.79 37.94 3.01
CA ILE A 411 36.95 39.36 2.61
C ILE A 411 35.60 39.83 2.02
N ASN A 412 35.12 40.94 2.57
CA ASN A 412 33.94 41.75 2.24
C ASN A 412 34.21 42.64 1.00
N PRO A 413 33.23 43.34 0.39
CA PRO A 413 32.42 44.41 1.02
C PRO A 413 30.91 44.21 0.99
#